data_AF-A0A662J8C1-F1
#
_entry.id   AF-A0A662J8C1-F1
#
_cell.length_a   1.000
_cell.length_b   1.000
_cell.length_c   1.000
_cell.angle_alpha   90.00
_cell.angle_beta   90.00
_cell.angle_gamma   90.00
#
_symmetry.space_group_name_H-M   'P 1'
#
loop_
_entity.id
_entity.type
_entity.pdbx_description
1 polymer ?
#
loop_
_entity_poly.entity_id
_entity_poly.type
_entity_poly.pdbx_seq_one_letter_code
_entity_poly.pdbx_strand_id
1 'polypeptide(L)'
;MDLNSISALSRRQKPDFVLLLEDGEVLVVEETGRPELKDLNRLEAFLRWARRGGWGHLLAFRPELVMCVVHYRKRDLAFARMAEHKARALAKLGGKLKLVSCEREFKERLGVLWAR
;
A
#
# COMPACT_ATOMS: atom_id res chain seq x y z
N MET A 1 11.69 -0.23 -2.79
CA MET A 1 12.02 0.06 -4.21
C MET A 1 11.54 1.47 -4.55
N ASP A 2 12.32 2.27 -5.30
CA ASP A 2 11.86 3.59 -5.77
C ASP A 2 10.95 3.44 -7.02
N LEU A 3 9.66 3.71 -6.84
CA LEU A 3 8.65 3.60 -7.90
C LEU A 3 8.73 4.74 -8.94
N ASN A 4 9.54 5.77 -8.71
CA ASN A 4 9.77 6.83 -9.70
C ASN A 4 10.69 6.39 -10.83
N SER A 5 11.62 5.48 -10.54
CA SER A 5 12.51 4.88 -11.55
C SER A 5 11.79 3.96 -12.56
N ILE A 6 10.54 3.58 -12.30
CA ILE A 6 9.79 2.63 -13.12
C ILE A 6 8.99 3.37 -14.18
N SER A 7 9.44 3.29 -15.43
CA SER A 7 8.84 3.99 -16.58
C SER A 7 7.34 3.72 -16.72
N ALA A 8 6.90 2.47 -16.48
CA ALA A 8 5.50 2.05 -16.53
C ALA A 8 4.60 2.77 -15.50
N LEU A 9 5.19 3.33 -14.44
CA LEU A 9 4.52 4.07 -13.35
C LEU A 9 4.72 5.59 -13.43
N SER A 10 5.56 6.09 -14.32
CA SER A 10 5.95 7.52 -14.40
C SER A 10 4.75 8.49 -14.51
N ARG A 11 3.68 8.10 -15.22
CA ARG A 11 2.47 8.91 -15.43
C ARG A 11 1.23 8.39 -14.68
N ARG A 12 1.41 7.47 -13.74
CA ARG A 12 0.32 6.82 -13.01
C ARG A 12 0.26 7.31 -11.57
N GLN A 13 -0.95 7.32 -11.02
CA GLN A 13 -1.12 7.32 -9.57
C GLN A 13 -0.50 6.06 -9.00
N LYS A 14 0.41 6.23 -8.03
CA LYS A 14 1.15 5.16 -7.39
C LYS A 14 1.28 5.43 -5.89
N PRO A 15 1.42 4.38 -5.07
CA PRO A 15 1.76 4.50 -3.66
C PRO A 15 3.15 5.11 -3.48
N ASP A 16 3.51 5.48 -2.26
CA ASP A 16 4.86 5.95 -1.94
C ASP A 16 5.87 4.80 -2.00
N PHE A 17 5.48 3.63 -1.48
CA PHE A 17 6.37 2.47 -1.42
C PHE A 17 5.70 1.16 -1.82
N VAL A 18 6.49 0.28 -2.41
CA VAL A 18 6.22 -1.16 -2.48
C VAL A 18 7.40 -1.87 -1.84
N LEU A 19 7.11 -2.72 -0.87
CA LEU A 19 8.09 -3.45 -0.06
C LEU A 19 7.79 -4.95 -0.17
N LEU A 20 8.83 -5.74 -0.38
CA LEU A 20 8.78 -7.20 -0.29
C LEU A 20 9.38 -7.58 1.06
N LEU A 21 8.60 -8.23 1.91
CA LEU A 21 9.07 -8.75 3.19
C LEU A 21 9.75 -10.12 2.99
N GLU A 22 10.55 -10.52 3.97
CA GLU A 22 11.31 -11.79 3.94
C GLU A 22 10.40 -13.03 3.87
N ASP A 23 9.19 -12.93 4.42
CA ASP A 23 8.17 -13.98 4.38
C ASP A 23 7.40 -14.06 3.05
N GLY A 24 7.76 -13.21 2.08
CA GLY A 24 7.12 -13.14 0.76
C GLY A 24 5.87 -12.27 0.70
N GLU A 25 5.46 -11.65 1.81
CA GLU A 25 4.37 -10.67 1.80
C GLU A 25 4.79 -9.38 1.08
N VAL A 26 3.89 -8.83 0.26
CA VAL A 26 4.11 -7.53 -0.37
C VAL A 26 3.30 -6.44 0.31
N LEU A 27 3.97 -5.42 0.81
CA LEU A 27 3.34 -4.22 1.34
C LEU A 27 3.29 -3.13 0.27
N VAL A 28 2.11 -2.55 0.08
CA VAL A 28 1.86 -1.39 -0.80
C VAL A 28 1.47 -0.23 0.10
N VAL A 29 2.37 0.72 0.27
CA VAL A 29 2.32 1.69 1.37
C VAL A 29 2.08 3.10 0.86
N GLU A 30 1.10 3.76 1.47
CA GLU A 30 0.80 5.17 1.30
C GLU A 30 1.03 5.89 2.64
N GLU A 31 1.92 6.88 2.64
CA GLU A 31 2.26 7.70 3.81
C GLU A 31 1.62 9.09 3.69
N THR A 32 0.80 9.44 4.68
CA THR A 32 0.07 10.70 4.65
C THR A 32 -0.02 11.33 6.03
N GLY A 33 -0.03 12.66 6.13
CA GLY A 33 -0.23 13.33 7.41
C GLY A 33 -1.65 13.13 7.93
N ARG A 34 -2.63 13.43 7.08
CA ARG A 34 -4.07 13.27 7.31
C ARG A 34 -4.64 12.39 6.19
N PRO A 35 -5.30 11.28 6.52
CA PRO A 35 -5.75 10.36 5.50
C PRO A 35 -6.99 10.88 4.76
N GLU A 36 -7.01 10.71 3.45
CA GLU A 36 -8.04 11.18 2.53
C GLU A 36 -8.45 10.09 1.53
N LEU A 37 -9.63 10.23 0.91
CA LEU A 37 -10.11 9.26 -0.08
C LEU A 37 -9.13 9.05 -1.25
N LYS A 38 -8.37 10.09 -1.62
CA LYS A 38 -7.36 10.02 -2.69
C LYS A 38 -6.25 8.99 -2.39
N ASP A 39 -5.92 8.79 -1.12
CA ASP A 39 -4.89 7.84 -0.67
C ASP A 39 -5.35 6.40 -0.98
N LEU A 40 -6.62 6.10 -0.70
CA LEU A 40 -7.24 4.83 -1.04
C LEU A 40 -7.39 4.64 -2.56
N ASN A 41 -7.66 5.72 -3.30
CA ASN A 41 -7.77 5.66 -4.76
C ASN A 41 -6.40 5.38 -5.42
N ARG A 42 -5.30 5.90 -4.88
CA ARG A 42 -3.94 5.59 -5.35
C ARG A 42 -3.61 4.12 -5.19
N LEU A 43 -3.90 3.54 -4.02
CA LEU A 43 -3.77 2.10 -3.77
C LEU A 43 -4.61 1.27 -4.75
N GLU A 44 -5.87 1.64 -4.97
CA GLU A 44 -6.75 0.93 -5.90
C GLU A 44 -6.24 1.01 -7.36
N ALA A 45 -5.84 2.19 -7.81
CA ALA A 45 -5.31 2.40 -9.16
C ALA A 45 -4.05 1.57 -9.39
N PHE A 46 -3.15 1.53 -8.41
CA PHE A 46 -1.96 0.72 -8.44
C PHE A 46 -2.29 -0.79 -8.52
N LEU A 47 -3.18 -1.30 -7.65
CA LEU A 47 -3.56 -2.72 -7.69
C LEU A 47 -4.25 -3.11 -9.01
N ARG A 48 -5.06 -2.22 -9.60
CA ARG A 48 -5.66 -2.47 -10.92
C ARG A 48 -4.60 -2.63 -12.00
N TRP A 49 -3.58 -1.78 -11.99
CA TRP A 49 -2.44 -1.91 -12.90
C TRP A 49 -1.65 -3.19 -12.61
N ALA A 50 -1.34 -3.46 -11.34
CA ALA A 50 -0.57 -4.63 -10.91
C ALA A 50 -1.24 -5.95 -11.32
N ARG A 51 -2.56 -6.05 -11.14
CA ARG A 51 -3.37 -7.21 -11.57
C ARG A 51 -3.34 -7.44 -13.08
N ARG A 52 -3.14 -6.40 -13.89
CA ARG A 52 -3.03 -6.47 -15.36
C ARG A 52 -1.61 -6.77 -15.84
N GLY A 53 -0.76 -7.34 -14.99
CA GLY A 53 0.63 -7.67 -15.29
C GLY A 53 1.65 -6.68 -14.74
N GLY A 54 1.21 -5.61 -14.06
CA GLY A 54 2.10 -4.61 -13.48
C GLY A 54 3.15 -5.19 -12.52
N TRP A 55 2.83 -6.29 -11.83
CA TRP A 55 3.78 -6.98 -10.95
C TRP A 55 5.07 -7.39 -11.66
N GLY A 56 5.03 -7.77 -12.94
CA GLY A 56 6.24 -8.15 -13.69
C GLY A 56 7.24 -7.02 -13.91
N HIS A 57 6.84 -5.76 -13.71
CA HIS A 57 7.76 -4.62 -13.71
C HIS A 57 8.42 -4.36 -12.35
N LEU A 58 7.95 -5.02 -11.29
CA LEU A 58 8.39 -4.82 -9.90
C LEU A 58 9.10 -6.04 -9.34
N LEU A 59 8.55 -7.22 -9.63
CA LEU A 59 8.89 -8.50 -9.03
C LEU A 59 8.96 -9.55 -10.14
N ALA A 60 9.84 -10.53 -9.99
CA ALA A 60 9.93 -11.66 -10.91
C ALA A 60 8.74 -12.64 -10.80
N PHE A 61 7.86 -12.44 -9.82
CA PHE A 61 6.72 -13.28 -9.53
C PHE A 61 5.47 -12.45 -9.23
N ARG A 62 4.31 -13.09 -9.26
CA ARG A 62 3.06 -12.49 -8.80
C ARG A 62 2.88 -12.77 -7.32
N PRO A 63 2.79 -11.75 -6.45
CA PRO A 63 2.59 -11.98 -5.02
C PRO A 63 1.21 -12.59 -4.74
N GLU A 64 1.19 -13.55 -3.81
CA GLU A 64 -0.04 -14.20 -3.33
C GLU A 64 -0.72 -13.37 -2.24
N LEU A 65 0.08 -12.74 -1.38
CA LEU A 65 -0.37 -11.89 -0.28
C LEU A 65 0.07 -10.44 -0.52
N VAL A 66 -0.91 -9.55 -0.67
CA VAL A 66 -0.67 -8.11 -0.81
C VAL A 66 -1.42 -7.38 0.28
N MET A 67 -0.69 -6.63 1.11
CA MET A 67 -1.26 -5.76 2.13
C MET A 67 -1.10 -4.30 1.72
N CYS A 68 -2.23 -3.60 1.62
CA CYS A 68 -2.25 -2.18 1.38
C CYS A 68 -2.26 -1.45 2.71
N VAL A 69 -1.24 -0.65 2.97
CA VAL A 69 -1.07 0.09 4.22
C VAL A 69 -1.28 1.57 3.94
N VAL A 70 -2.21 2.20 4.66
CA VAL A 70 -2.24 3.66 4.77
C VAL A 70 -1.69 4.01 6.14
N HIS A 71 -0.47 4.54 6.16
CA HIS A 71 0.17 5.04 7.36
C HIS A 71 -0.13 6.53 7.52
N TYR A 72 -0.70 6.92 8.66
CA TYR A 72 -1.07 8.30 8.92
C TYR A 72 -0.84 8.76 10.35
N ARG A 73 -0.62 10.06 10.54
CA ARG A 73 -0.32 10.62 11.87
C ARG A 73 -1.57 11.06 12.64
N LYS A 74 -2.61 11.54 11.95
CA LYS A 74 -3.84 12.03 12.58
C LYS A 74 -5.02 11.11 12.30
N ARG A 75 -5.66 10.60 13.37
CA ARG A 75 -6.89 9.80 13.26
C ARG A 75 -8.04 10.66 12.75
N ASP A 76 -8.81 10.12 11.81
CA ASP A 76 -10.03 10.71 11.26
C ASP A 76 -11.12 9.63 11.18
N LEU A 77 -12.19 9.78 11.98
CA LEU A 77 -13.26 8.78 12.06
C LEU A 77 -14.10 8.71 10.79
N ALA A 78 -14.23 9.81 10.05
CA ALA A 78 -14.92 9.81 8.77
C ALA A 78 -14.13 9.00 7.73
N PHE A 79 -12.79 9.10 7.78
CA PHE A 79 -11.92 8.29 6.93
C PHE A 79 -12.06 6.80 7.19
N ALA A 80 -12.17 6.35 8.45
CA ALA A 80 -12.33 4.93 8.78
C ALA A 80 -13.56 4.31 8.09
N ARG A 81 -14.69 5.02 8.08
CA ARG A 81 -15.92 4.57 7.38
C ARG A 81 -15.72 4.47 5.87
N MET A 82 -15.05 5.44 5.26
CA MET A 82 -14.73 5.37 3.81
C MET A 82 -13.78 4.21 3.49
N ALA A 83 -12.81 3.97 4.39
CA ALA A 83 -11.84 2.90 4.26
C ALA A 83 -12.50 1.52 4.27
N GLU A 84 -13.53 1.28 5.07
CA GLU A 84 -14.28 0.02 5.06
C GLU A 84 -14.91 -0.29 3.70
N HIS A 85 -15.53 0.71 3.07
CA HIS A 85 -16.09 0.54 1.73
C HIS A 85 -14.99 0.23 0.70
N LYS A 86 -13.88 0.98 0.76
CA LYS A 86 -12.73 0.77 -0.13
C LYS A 86 -12.00 -0.54 0.10
N ALA A 87 -11.96 -1.06 1.33
CA ALA A 87 -11.35 -2.34 1.66
C ALA A 87 -11.96 -3.48 0.83
N ARG A 88 -13.28 -3.46 0.59
CA ARG A 88 -13.95 -4.45 -0.26
C ARG A 88 -13.52 -4.35 -1.72
N ALA A 89 -13.33 -3.14 -2.23
CA ALA A 89 -12.85 -2.93 -3.60
C ALA A 89 -11.40 -3.39 -3.78
N LEU A 90 -10.54 -3.10 -2.79
CA LEU A 90 -9.15 -3.57 -2.77
C LEU A 90 -9.07 -5.10 -2.65
N ALA A 91 -9.92 -5.72 -1.82
CA ALA A 91 -9.97 -7.17 -1.67
C ALA A 91 -10.30 -7.88 -3.00
N LYS A 92 -11.22 -7.33 -3.79
CA LYS A 92 -11.51 -7.84 -5.15
C LYS A 92 -10.30 -7.79 -6.08
N LEU A 93 -9.34 -6.91 -5.81
CA LEU A 93 -8.08 -6.78 -6.55
C LEU A 93 -6.94 -7.62 -5.96
N GLY A 94 -7.18 -8.32 -4.84
CA GLY A 94 -6.18 -9.13 -4.13
C GLY A 94 -5.42 -8.39 -3.03
N GLY A 95 -5.83 -7.16 -2.67
CA GLY A 95 -5.20 -6.38 -1.61
C GLY A 95 -6.01 -6.38 -0.31
N LYS A 96 -5.35 -6.55 0.83
CA LYS A 96 -5.94 -6.39 2.16
C LYS A 96 -5.61 -5.01 2.73
N LEU A 97 -6.60 -4.18 3.02
CA LEU A 97 -6.38 -2.86 3.58
C LEU A 97 -6.06 -2.94 5.09
N LYS A 98 -5.03 -2.21 5.50
CA LYS A 98 -4.66 -1.96 6.89
C LYS A 98 -4.46 -0.46 7.08
N LEU A 99 -5.16 0.09 8.06
CA LEU A 99 -5.00 1.48 8.48
C LEU A 99 -4.06 1.50 9.69
N VAL A 100 -3.00 2.29 9.62
CA VAL A 100 -1.98 2.36 10.68
C VAL A 100 -1.82 3.81 11.09
N SER A 101 -2.24 4.14 12.32
CA SER A 101 -2.13 5.50 12.85
C SER A 101 -0.94 5.70 13.79
N CYS A 102 -0.12 4.67 13.97
CA CYS A 102 0.95 4.61 14.97
C CYS A 102 2.25 4.21 14.29
N GLU A 103 3.28 5.04 14.44
CA GLU A 103 4.60 4.79 13.84
C GLU A 103 5.22 3.49 14.36
N ARG A 104 4.95 3.13 15.63
CA ARG A 104 5.42 1.85 16.19
C ARG A 104 4.79 0.66 15.48
N GLU A 105 3.46 0.64 15.35
CA GLU A 105 2.73 -0.43 14.63
C GLU A 105 3.19 -0.52 13.17
N PHE A 106 3.47 0.63 12.55
CA PHE A 106 4.01 0.67 11.19
C PHE A 106 5.38 -0.01 11.12
N LYS A 107 6.33 0.36 12.00
CA LYS A 107 7.67 -0.24 12.06
C LYS A 107 7.64 -1.73 12.38
N GLU A 108 6.82 -2.15 13.34
CA GLU A 108 6.60 -3.57 13.67
C GLU A 108 6.12 -4.34 12.43
N ARG A 109 5.20 -3.76 11.65
CA ARG A 109 4.69 -4.41 10.44
C ARG A 109 5.71 -4.46 9.31
N LEU A 110 6.62 -3.50 9.23
CA LEU A 110 7.72 -3.51 8.27
C LEU A 110 8.83 -4.51 8.66
N GLY A 111 8.79 -5.11 9.86
CA GLY A 111 9.89 -5.93 10.38
C GLY A 111 11.16 -5.13 10.70
N VAL A 112 11.09 -3.80 10.66
CA VAL A 112 12.25 -2.92 10.84
C VAL A 112 12.39 -2.61 12.34
N LEU A 113 13.02 -3.52 13.08
CA LEU A 113 13.63 -3.18 14.36
C LEU A 113 14.86 -2.31 14.06
N TRP A 114 14.73 -1.00 14.21
CA TRP A 114 15.89 -0.11 14.18
C TRP A 114 16.78 -0.47 15.37
N ALA A 115 17.97 -1.03 15.10
CA ALA A 115 19.04 -1.02 16.09
C ALA A 115 19.38 0.46 16.37
N ARG A 116 19.38 0.82 17.65
CA ARG A 116 19.80 2.15 18.11
C ARG A 116 21.30 2.34 17.94
#